data_AF-A0A853C096-F1
#
_entry.id   AF-A0A853C096-F1
#
_cell.length_a   1.000
_cell.length_b   1.000
_cell.length_c   1.000
_cell.angle_alpha   90.00
_cell.angle_beta   90.00
_cell.angle_gamma   90.00
#
_symmetry.space_group_name_H-M   'P 1'
#
loop_
_entity.id
_entity.type
_entity.pdbx_description
1 polymer ?
#
loop_
_entity_poly.entity_id
_entity_poly.type
_entity_poly.pdbx_seq_one_letter_code
_entity_poly.pdbx_strand_id
1 'polypeptide(L)'
;MSSPLSPTSPASAQAPGPERLICDNTKDDPYTGRYASVRVPKGASCYLENAVVLGNLKALHQAVDVYVINTEVQRNLHIKGAQRDVKIGPENCRFDPPVGNNVKVTRSHNVAICFTFADNNIMVTRNDGRIMLRDNRAGNSIKVNDNLPYDRLPGDGQHPDIDAIRVIDNVAERRISVQRNADRPLILRGNTPEPVV
;
A
#
# COMPACT_ATOMS: atom_id res chain seq x y z
N MET A 1 -5.75 18.70 -68.31
CA MET A 1 -6.08 17.62 -67.35
C MET A 1 -5.40 17.97 -66.04
N SER A 2 -6.15 18.56 -65.10
CA SER A 2 -5.62 19.03 -63.82
C SER A 2 -5.83 17.94 -62.76
N SER A 3 -4.75 17.32 -62.31
CA SER A 3 -4.78 16.35 -61.22
C SER A 3 -5.03 17.07 -59.89
N PRO A 4 -5.98 16.62 -59.04
CA PRO A 4 -6.14 17.16 -57.71
C PRO A 4 -5.04 16.62 -56.78
N LEU A 5 -4.40 17.53 -56.04
CA LEU A 5 -3.50 17.21 -54.93
C LEU A 5 -4.33 16.56 -53.81
N SER A 6 -3.98 15.34 -53.41
CA SER A 6 -4.58 14.66 -52.26
C SER A 6 -4.17 15.36 -50.95
N PRO A 7 -5.11 15.60 -50.01
CA PRO A 7 -4.78 16.16 -48.71
C PRO A 7 -4.05 15.11 -47.86
N THR A 8 -2.87 15.48 -47.38
CA THR A 8 -2.12 14.69 -46.39
C THR A 8 -2.83 14.81 -45.05
N SER A 9 -3.36 13.70 -44.51
CA SER A 9 -3.96 13.68 -43.17
C SER A 9 -2.88 13.97 -42.11
N PRO A 10 -3.18 14.78 -41.07
CA PRO A 10 -2.23 15.03 -40.00
C PRO A 10 -1.99 13.74 -39.21
N ALA A 11 -0.72 13.38 -39.05
CA ALA A 11 -0.31 12.31 -38.16
C ALA A 11 -0.82 12.62 -36.75
N SER A 12 -1.69 11.77 -36.20
CA SER A 12 -2.11 11.87 -34.81
C SER A 12 -0.89 11.63 -33.92
N ALA A 13 -0.42 12.68 -33.25
CA ALA A 13 0.60 12.56 -32.22
C ALA A 13 0.00 11.71 -31.08
N GLN A 14 0.43 10.46 -30.97
CA GLN A 14 0.11 9.62 -29.84
C GLN A 14 0.70 10.27 -28.59
N ALA A 15 -0.15 10.54 -27.60
CA ALA A 15 0.30 11.01 -26.30
C ALA A 15 1.37 10.03 -25.77
N PRO A 16 2.49 10.54 -25.21
CA PRO A 16 3.51 9.68 -24.64
C PRO A 16 2.85 8.73 -23.63
N GLY A 17 3.21 7.45 -23.74
CA GLY A 17 2.68 6.42 -22.86
C GLY A 17 3.00 6.72 -21.39
N PRO A 18 2.28 6.09 -20.45
CA PRO A 18 2.50 6.31 -19.03
C PRO A 18 3.96 6.00 -18.66
N GLU A 19 4.61 6.96 -18.01
CA GLU A 19 6.03 6.86 -17.69
C GLU A 19 6.27 6.16 -16.34
N ARG A 20 7.53 5.80 -16.10
CA ARG A 20 7.97 5.36 -14.78
C ARG A 20 8.16 6.59 -13.88
N LEU A 21 7.48 6.59 -12.74
CA LEU A 21 7.63 7.60 -11.72
C LEU A 21 8.76 7.24 -10.74
N ILE A 22 9.63 8.22 -10.47
CA ILE A 22 10.43 8.27 -9.25
C ILE A 22 9.63 9.13 -8.28
N CYS A 23 9.18 8.53 -7.18
CA CYS A 23 8.32 9.20 -6.20
C CYS A 23 9.18 9.68 -5.03
N ASP A 24 9.44 10.98 -5.00
CA ASP A 24 10.28 11.68 -4.02
C ASP A 24 9.66 13.01 -3.57
N ASN A 25 8.34 13.01 -3.43
CA ASN A 25 7.53 14.18 -3.08
C ASN A 25 7.15 14.22 -1.59
N THR A 26 6.35 15.22 -1.24
CA THR A 26 5.82 15.42 0.12
C THR A 26 4.30 15.37 0.12
N LYS A 27 3.69 15.35 1.32
CA LYS A 27 2.23 15.36 1.46
C LYS A 27 1.57 16.57 0.78
N ASP A 28 2.26 17.70 0.78
CA ASP A 28 1.72 18.97 0.30
C ASP A 28 1.72 19.09 -1.23
N ASP A 29 2.38 18.15 -1.92
CA ASP A 29 2.44 18.08 -3.38
C ASP A 29 2.32 16.60 -3.85
N PRO A 30 1.13 15.98 -3.73
CA PRO A 30 0.95 14.57 -4.03
C PRO A 30 1.05 14.29 -5.54
N TYR A 31 1.66 13.16 -5.89
CA TYR A 31 1.66 12.68 -7.26
C TYR A 31 0.29 12.11 -7.62
N THR A 32 -0.30 12.64 -8.69
CA THR A 32 -1.60 12.22 -9.24
C THR A 32 -1.44 11.81 -10.71
N GLY A 33 -2.34 10.97 -11.22
CA GLY A 33 -2.33 10.56 -12.64
C GLY A 33 -1.95 9.10 -12.88
N ARG A 34 -1.45 8.79 -14.08
CA ARG A 34 -1.24 7.40 -14.54
C ARG A 34 0.24 7.10 -14.79
N TYR A 35 0.75 6.04 -14.18
CA TYR A 35 2.17 5.67 -14.22
C TYR A 35 2.36 4.20 -14.63
N ALA A 36 3.38 3.92 -15.43
CA ALA A 36 3.74 2.53 -15.78
C ALA A 36 4.30 1.77 -14.58
N SER A 37 5.04 2.45 -13.70
CA SER A 37 5.51 1.89 -12.43
C SER A 37 6.00 3.00 -11.51
N VAL A 38 6.08 2.73 -10.22
CA VAL A 38 6.56 3.69 -9.23
C VAL A 38 7.72 3.10 -8.44
N ARG A 39 8.78 3.89 -8.26
CA ARG A 39 9.89 3.58 -7.36
C ARG A 39 10.10 4.73 -6.37
N VAL A 40 10.18 4.39 -5.10
CA VAL A 40 10.58 5.33 -4.04
C VAL A 40 12.09 5.17 -3.77
N PRO A 41 12.91 6.22 -3.94
CA PRO A 41 14.32 6.21 -3.60
C PRO A 41 14.58 6.00 -2.10
N LYS A 42 15.85 5.77 -1.76
CA LYS A 42 16.28 5.72 -0.35
C LYS A 42 16.13 7.08 0.30
N GLY A 43 15.60 7.11 1.52
CA GLY A 43 15.44 8.34 2.31
C GLY A 43 14.41 9.32 1.75
N ALA A 44 13.73 8.98 0.66
CA ALA A 44 12.64 9.77 0.11
C ALA A 44 11.32 9.41 0.80
N SER A 45 10.39 10.35 0.79
CA SER A 45 8.97 10.08 1.04
C SER A 45 8.24 9.93 -0.29
N CYS A 46 7.10 9.24 -0.25
CA CYS A 46 6.24 9.12 -1.41
C CYS A 46 4.79 9.30 -1.00
N TYR A 47 4.12 10.22 -1.68
CA TYR A 47 2.71 10.50 -1.53
C TYR A 47 2.04 10.39 -2.89
N LEU A 48 1.36 9.25 -3.11
CA LEU A 48 0.48 9.07 -4.27
C LEU A 48 -0.95 9.30 -3.84
N GLU A 49 -1.67 10.10 -4.61
CA GLU A 49 -3.08 10.37 -4.38
C GLU A 49 -3.87 10.29 -5.68
N ASN A 50 -5.02 9.62 -5.68
CA ASN A 50 -5.92 9.54 -6.83
C ASN A 50 -5.19 9.10 -8.12
N ALA A 51 -4.24 8.18 -7.99
CA ALA A 51 -3.35 7.74 -9.05
C ALA A 51 -3.68 6.31 -9.53
N VAL A 52 -3.15 5.95 -10.70
CA VAL A 52 -3.21 4.59 -11.25
C VAL A 52 -1.80 4.15 -11.62
N VAL A 53 -1.33 3.07 -10.99
CA VAL A 53 -0.05 2.43 -11.28
C VAL A 53 -0.29 1.13 -12.02
N LEU A 54 -0.01 1.12 -13.32
CA LEU A 54 -0.24 -0.06 -14.19
C LEU A 54 0.72 -1.23 -13.87
N GLY A 55 1.85 -0.91 -13.27
CA GLY A 55 2.89 -1.86 -12.90
C GLY A 55 2.98 -2.05 -11.40
N ASN A 56 4.22 -2.12 -10.92
CA ASN A 56 4.50 -2.28 -9.50
C ASN A 56 4.79 -0.93 -8.86
N LEU A 57 4.44 -0.81 -7.58
CA LEU A 57 4.98 0.20 -6.68
C LEU A 57 6.01 -0.45 -5.75
N LYS A 58 7.23 0.09 -5.74
CA LYS A 58 8.35 -0.43 -4.95
C LYS A 58 9.00 0.65 -4.10
N ALA A 59 8.99 0.47 -2.78
CA ALA A 59 9.72 1.27 -1.80
C ALA A 59 10.62 0.35 -0.97
N LEU A 60 11.82 0.03 -1.47
CA LEU A 60 12.64 -1.09 -0.94
C LEU A 60 13.88 -0.68 -0.16
N HIS A 61 14.20 0.61 -0.13
CA HIS A 61 15.51 1.11 0.29
C HIS A 61 15.41 2.11 1.43
N GLN A 62 14.59 1.85 2.45
CA GLN A 62 14.41 2.78 3.58
C GLN A 62 13.81 4.12 3.15
N ALA A 63 12.61 4.06 2.55
CA ALA A 63 11.79 5.27 2.40
C ALA A 63 11.47 5.84 3.79
N VAL A 64 11.33 7.15 3.90
CA VAL A 64 10.96 7.78 5.18
C VAL A 64 9.50 7.49 5.45
N ASP A 65 8.62 7.99 4.58
CA ASP A 65 7.19 7.69 4.62
C ASP A 65 6.68 7.17 3.26
N VAL A 66 5.65 6.33 3.30
CA VAL A 66 4.96 5.86 2.09
C VAL A 66 3.45 5.92 2.28
N TYR A 67 2.83 6.79 1.48
CA TYR A 67 1.39 7.02 1.45
C TYR A 67 0.86 6.69 0.06
N VAL A 68 -0.03 5.69 0.01
CA VAL A 68 -0.71 5.25 -1.22
C VAL A 68 -2.19 5.45 -1.01
N ILE A 69 -2.66 6.65 -1.37
CA ILE A 69 -3.98 7.16 -1.03
C ILE A 69 -4.90 7.15 -2.24
N ASN A 70 -6.08 6.53 -2.12
CA ASN A 70 -7.06 6.45 -3.22
C ASN A 70 -6.43 6.03 -4.57
N THR A 71 -5.48 5.10 -4.53
CA THR A 71 -4.60 4.79 -5.67
C THR A 71 -4.71 3.32 -6.05
N GLU A 72 -4.97 3.04 -7.32
CA GLU A 72 -4.97 1.69 -7.88
C GLU A 72 -3.54 1.25 -8.22
N VAL A 73 -3.17 0.01 -7.85
CA VAL A 73 -1.89 -0.61 -8.24
C VAL A 73 -2.17 -1.95 -8.90
N GLN A 74 -2.11 -2.02 -10.23
CA GLN A 74 -2.52 -3.20 -11.00
C GLN A 74 -1.64 -4.43 -10.81
N ARG A 75 -0.46 -4.31 -10.19
CA ARG A 75 0.39 -5.46 -9.86
C ARG A 75 0.69 -5.55 -8.37
N ASN A 76 1.94 -5.33 -7.98
CA ASN A 76 2.37 -5.53 -6.59
C ASN A 76 2.67 -4.20 -5.92
N LEU A 77 2.25 -4.11 -4.66
CA LEU A 77 2.67 -3.09 -3.73
C LEU A 77 3.68 -3.71 -2.75
N HIS A 78 4.97 -3.35 -2.90
CA HIS A 78 6.04 -3.90 -2.06
C HIS A 78 6.81 -2.78 -1.36
N ILE A 79 6.59 -2.70 -0.05
CA ILE A 79 7.24 -1.73 0.83
C ILE A 79 8.12 -2.50 1.82
N LYS A 80 9.39 -2.10 1.89
CA LYS A 80 10.38 -2.70 2.78
C LYS A 80 11.26 -1.62 3.40
N GLY A 81 11.36 -1.61 4.72
CA GLY A 81 12.30 -0.73 5.42
C GLY A 81 11.77 0.66 5.72
N ALA A 82 10.46 0.94 5.59
CA ALA A 82 9.95 2.29 5.78
C ALA A 82 10.18 2.77 7.21
N GLN A 83 10.75 3.96 7.38
CA GLN A 83 11.30 4.40 8.67
C GLN A 83 10.26 5.00 9.61
N ARG A 84 9.20 5.59 9.08
CA ARG A 84 8.16 6.26 9.84
C ARG A 84 6.80 5.64 9.57
N ASP A 85 6.01 6.19 8.66
CA ASP A 85 4.65 5.73 8.43
C ASP A 85 4.48 5.04 7.07
N VAL A 86 3.71 3.95 7.07
CA VAL A 86 3.14 3.33 5.87
C VAL A 86 1.62 3.37 5.97
N LYS A 87 0.99 4.12 5.05
CA LYS A 87 -0.48 4.18 4.94
C LYS A 87 -0.92 3.77 3.54
N ILE A 88 -1.75 2.73 3.49
CA ILE A 88 -2.32 2.19 2.27
C ILE A 88 -3.83 2.15 2.47
N GLY A 89 -4.56 2.75 1.55
CA GLY A 89 -5.98 2.95 1.74
C GLY A 89 -6.42 4.33 1.31
N PRO A 90 -7.64 4.71 1.63
CA PRO A 90 -8.17 6.04 1.39
C PRO A 90 -7.75 7.02 2.49
N GLU A 91 -7.95 8.31 2.23
CA GLU A 91 -7.88 9.30 3.30
C GLU A 91 -8.98 8.97 4.34
N ASN A 92 -8.58 8.83 5.61
CA ASN A 92 -9.47 8.43 6.72
C ASN A 92 -10.08 7.02 6.65
N CYS A 93 -9.57 6.08 5.86
CA CYS A 93 -10.10 4.70 5.79
C CYS A 93 -11.60 4.63 5.35
N ARG A 94 -12.03 5.25 4.23
CA ARG A 94 -13.42 5.24 3.69
C ARG A 94 -13.70 4.73 2.24
N PHE A 95 -12.72 4.44 1.38
CA PHE A 95 -12.85 3.92 0.00
C PHE A 95 -11.69 2.98 -0.43
N ASP A 96 -11.90 2.08 -1.41
CA ASP A 96 -11.00 0.94 -1.63
C ASP A 96 -9.87 1.15 -2.67
N PRO A 97 -8.56 1.11 -2.34
CA PRO A 97 -7.53 0.93 -3.37
C PRO A 97 -7.44 -0.54 -3.80
N PRO A 98 -7.65 -0.85 -5.09
CA PRO A 98 -7.41 -2.19 -5.62
C PRO A 98 -5.91 -2.41 -5.88
N VAL A 99 -5.43 -3.59 -5.51
CA VAL A 99 -4.08 -4.09 -5.75
C VAL A 99 -4.15 -5.42 -6.48
N GLY A 100 -3.76 -5.45 -7.74
CA GLY A 100 -3.99 -6.59 -8.65
C GLY A 100 -3.18 -7.86 -8.34
N ASN A 101 -2.40 -7.90 -7.26
CA ASN A 101 -1.75 -9.12 -6.80
C ASN A 101 -1.51 -9.11 -5.29
N ASN A 102 -0.30 -8.74 -4.85
CA ASN A 102 0.07 -8.79 -3.44
C ASN A 102 0.31 -7.40 -2.86
N VAL A 103 -0.13 -7.24 -1.63
CA VAL A 103 0.33 -6.18 -0.72
C VAL A 103 1.34 -6.80 0.23
N LYS A 104 2.55 -6.27 0.25
CA LYS A 104 3.62 -6.72 1.16
C LYS A 104 4.29 -5.53 1.85
N VAL A 105 4.16 -5.48 3.17
CA VAL A 105 4.83 -4.50 4.04
C VAL A 105 5.70 -5.24 5.05
N THR A 106 7.00 -4.98 5.06
CA THR A 106 7.93 -5.70 5.93
C THR A 106 9.11 -4.86 6.40
N ARG A 107 9.56 -5.08 7.64
CA ARG A 107 10.65 -4.31 8.26
C ARG A 107 10.38 -2.80 8.23
N SER A 108 9.13 -2.42 8.43
CA SER A 108 8.70 -1.03 8.48
C SER A 108 8.21 -0.68 9.88
N HIS A 109 8.31 0.60 10.21
CA HIS A 109 7.64 1.20 11.36
C HIS A 109 6.21 1.63 10.96
N ASN A 110 5.29 1.69 11.93
CA ASN A 110 3.88 2.10 11.80
C ASN A 110 3.19 1.70 10.48
N VAL A 111 2.40 0.63 10.50
CA VAL A 111 1.68 0.12 9.33
C VAL A 111 0.16 0.24 9.53
N ALA A 112 -0.49 0.99 8.65
CA ALA A 112 -1.94 1.06 8.53
C ALA A 112 -2.39 0.68 7.12
N ILE A 113 -3.18 -0.40 7.02
CA ILE A 113 -3.79 -0.85 5.76
C ILE A 113 -5.31 -0.89 5.99
N CYS A 114 -6.03 -0.09 5.21
CA CYS A 114 -7.46 0.10 5.35
C CYS A 114 -8.16 -0.07 4.01
N PHE A 115 -9.34 -0.71 4.02
CA PHE A 115 -10.23 -0.76 2.86
C PHE A 115 -9.53 -1.28 1.59
N THR A 116 -8.46 -2.06 1.69
CA THR A 116 -7.68 -2.46 0.51
C THR A 116 -8.20 -3.77 -0.04
N PHE A 117 -8.40 -3.84 -1.36
CA PHE A 117 -8.67 -5.10 -2.07
C PHE A 117 -7.39 -5.61 -2.73
N ALA A 118 -6.92 -6.80 -2.35
CA ALA A 118 -5.78 -7.45 -2.98
C ALA A 118 -6.22 -8.76 -3.64
N ASP A 119 -5.93 -8.95 -4.93
CA ASP A 119 -6.33 -10.16 -5.68
C ASP A 119 -5.75 -11.45 -5.10
N ASN A 120 -4.66 -11.36 -4.34
CA ASN A 120 -3.99 -12.52 -3.77
C ASN A 120 -3.77 -12.35 -2.27
N ASN A 121 -2.57 -11.96 -1.82
CA ASN A 121 -2.24 -11.94 -0.40
C ASN A 121 -1.98 -10.53 0.13
N ILE A 122 -2.34 -10.33 1.40
CA ILE A 122 -1.86 -9.21 2.22
C ILE A 122 -0.89 -9.78 3.26
N MET A 123 0.37 -9.31 3.22
CA MET A 123 1.45 -9.78 4.08
C MET A 123 2.07 -8.63 4.87
N VAL A 124 1.87 -8.64 6.18
CA VAL A 124 2.41 -7.65 7.13
C VAL A 124 3.31 -8.40 8.11
N THR A 125 4.62 -8.35 7.88
CA THR A 125 5.58 -9.21 8.61
C THR A 125 6.85 -8.48 9.02
N ARG A 126 7.38 -8.79 10.22
CA ARG A 126 8.60 -8.17 10.76
C ARG A 126 8.53 -6.66 10.83
N ASN A 127 7.36 -6.10 11.15
CA ASN A 127 7.20 -4.67 11.40
C ASN A 127 7.17 -4.41 12.91
N ASP A 128 7.47 -3.18 13.32
CA ASP A 128 7.32 -2.68 14.69
C ASP A 128 6.33 -1.50 14.70
N GLY A 129 6.27 -0.75 15.81
CA GLY A 129 5.31 0.33 16.00
C GLY A 129 3.85 -0.16 15.94
N ARG A 130 2.95 0.73 15.55
CA ARG A 130 1.51 0.44 15.43
C ARG A 130 1.25 -0.41 14.19
N ILE A 131 0.43 -1.45 14.33
CA ILE A 131 0.03 -2.30 13.20
C ILE A 131 -1.49 -2.43 13.19
N MET A 132 -2.10 -1.98 12.10
CA MET A 132 -3.53 -2.04 11.88
C MET A 132 -3.85 -2.51 10.46
N LEU A 133 -4.63 -3.58 10.37
CA LEU A 133 -5.30 -4.02 9.16
C LEU A 133 -6.80 -3.96 9.42
N ARG A 134 -7.50 -3.09 8.70
CA ARG A 134 -8.93 -2.85 8.90
C ARG A 134 -9.70 -2.88 7.58
N ASP A 135 -10.84 -3.58 7.56
CA ASP A 135 -11.78 -3.57 6.42
C ASP A 135 -11.15 -4.00 5.08
N ASN A 136 -10.12 -4.87 5.09
CA ASN A 136 -9.44 -5.30 3.86
C ASN A 136 -10.02 -6.59 3.29
N ARG A 137 -9.89 -6.80 1.97
CA ARG A 137 -10.23 -8.06 1.31
C ARG A 137 -9.04 -8.63 0.56
N ALA A 138 -8.75 -9.92 0.76
CA ALA A 138 -7.71 -10.66 0.06
C ALA A 138 -8.30 -11.86 -0.68
N GLY A 139 -8.02 -11.98 -1.99
CA GLY A 139 -8.45 -13.12 -2.81
C GLY A 139 -7.81 -14.47 -2.42
N ASN A 140 -6.87 -14.47 -1.48
CA ASN A 140 -6.30 -15.70 -0.92
C ASN A 140 -6.14 -15.63 0.59
N SER A 141 -5.07 -15.04 1.10
CA SER A 141 -4.74 -15.07 2.53
C SER A 141 -4.28 -13.73 3.08
N ILE A 142 -4.60 -13.47 4.35
CA ILE A 142 -3.99 -12.40 5.13
C ILE A 142 -3.01 -13.01 6.13
N LYS A 143 -1.78 -12.50 6.17
CA LYS A 143 -0.73 -12.96 7.08
C LYS A 143 -0.14 -11.78 7.86
N VAL A 144 -0.36 -11.78 9.17
CA VAL A 144 0.17 -10.80 10.12
C VAL A 144 1.06 -11.51 11.13
N ASN A 145 2.28 -11.86 10.71
CA ASN A 145 3.14 -12.75 11.49
C ASN A 145 4.55 -12.20 11.65
N ASP A 146 5.26 -12.74 12.63
CA ASP A 146 6.69 -12.47 12.83
C ASP A 146 6.95 -10.96 13.07
N ASN A 147 5.96 -10.21 13.58
CA ASN A 147 6.14 -8.80 13.91
C ASN A 147 6.90 -8.64 15.24
N LEU A 148 7.65 -7.55 15.32
CA LEU A 148 8.60 -7.27 16.39
C LEU A 148 7.87 -6.64 17.60
N PRO A 149 8.51 -6.61 18.78
CA PRO A 149 8.03 -5.81 19.90
C PRO A 149 7.72 -4.37 19.49
N TYR A 150 6.80 -3.74 20.21
CA TYR A 150 6.46 -2.35 19.96
C TYR A 150 7.65 -1.44 20.32
N ASP A 151 8.30 -0.89 19.29
CA ASP A 151 9.28 0.19 19.45
C ASP A 151 8.55 1.54 19.48
N ARG A 152 8.71 2.30 20.57
CA ARG A 152 8.03 3.58 20.76
C ARG A 152 8.91 4.70 20.22
N LEU A 153 8.48 5.35 19.13
CA LEU A 153 9.16 6.51 18.59
C LEU A 153 8.46 7.82 18.96
N PRO A 154 9.19 8.95 19.02
CA PRO A 154 8.58 10.26 19.17
C PRO A 154 7.53 10.52 18.07
N GLY A 155 6.29 10.79 18.48
CA GLY A 155 5.17 11.07 17.57
C GLY A 155 4.13 9.94 17.43
N ASP A 156 4.35 8.77 18.03
CA ASP A 156 3.39 7.65 17.96
C ASP A 156 2.03 7.91 18.63
N GLY A 157 1.93 8.96 19.45
CA GLY A 157 0.76 9.31 20.24
C GLY A 157 0.69 8.53 21.56
N GLN A 158 -0.34 8.81 22.35
CA GLN A 158 -0.62 8.08 23.60
C GLN A 158 -2.05 7.53 23.53
N HIS A 159 -2.17 6.21 23.51
CA HIS A 159 -3.46 5.53 23.50
C HIS A 159 -3.34 4.22 24.32
N PRO A 160 -4.38 3.80 25.06
CA PRO A 160 -4.40 2.46 25.66
C PRO A 160 -4.25 1.38 24.57
N ASP A 161 -3.45 0.34 24.82
CA ASP A 161 -3.20 -0.72 23.82
C ASP A 161 -2.55 -0.22 22.51
N ILE A 162 -1.76 0.87 22.56
CA ILE A 162 -1.05 1.39 21.38
C ILE A 162 -0.13 0.33 20.74
N ASP A 163 0.36 -0.60 21.56
CA ASP A 163 1.17 -1.73 21.18
C ASP A 163 0.37 -2.90 20.59
N ALA A 164 -0.95 -2.91 20.69
CA ALA A 164 -1.77 -3.99 20.16
C ALA A 164 -1.73 -4.06 18.62
N ILE A 165 -1.67 -5.29 18.09
CA ILE A 165 -1.89 -5.55 16.66
C ILE A 165 -3.39 -5.66 16.42
N ARG A 166 -3.89 -4.79 15.53
CA ARG A 166 -5.31 -4.72 15.18
C ARG A 166 -5.54 -5.40 13.83
N VAL A 167 -6.34 -6.46 13.83
CA VAL A 167 -6.82 -7.13 12.62
C VAL A 167 -8.35 -7.16 12.73
N ILE A 168 -9.01 -6.22 12.06
CA ILE A 168 -10.42 -5.90 12.29
C ILE A 168 -11.18 -5.91 10.96
N ASP A 169 -12.33 -6.57 10.93
CA ASP A 169 -13.30 -6.52 9.83
C ASP A 169 -12.70 -6.94 8.45
N ASN A 170 -11.68 -7.81 8.44
CA ASN A 170 -11.02 -8.24 7.19
C ASN A 170 -11.63 -9.53 6.61
N VAL A 171 -11.63 -9.65 5.28
CA VAL A 171 -12.08 -10.82 4.53
C VAL A 171 -10.91 -11.46 3.78
N ALA A 172 -10.72 -12.77 3.89
CA ALA A 172 -9.80 -13.55 3.08
C ALA A 172 -10.49 -14.81 2.56
N GLU A 173 -10.26 -15.19 1.31
CA GLU A 173 -10.93 -16.37 0.75
C GLU A 173 -10.50 -17.69 1.38
N ARG A 174 -9.25 -17.77 1.86
CA ARG A 174 -8.69 -19.02 2.39
C ARG A 174 -8.38 -18.98 3.88
N ARG A 175 -7.62 -17.99 4.36
CA ARG A 175 -7.22 -17.92 5.77
C ARG A 175 -6.73 -16.55 6.20
N ILE A 176 -6.84 -16.30 7.49
CA ILE A 176 -6.18 -15.21 8.20
C ILE A 176 -5.27 -15.82 9.27
N SER A 177 -3.99 -15.48 9.28
CA SER A 177 -3.01 -15.97 10.26
C SER A 177 -2.37 -14.80 10.99
N VAL A 178 -2.33 -14.89 12.33
CA VAL A 178 -1.78 -13.85 13.21
C VAL A 178 -0.89 -14.50 14.26
N GLN A 179 0.37 -14.82 13.89
CA GLN A 179 1.24 -15.67 14.70
C GLN A 179 2.62 -15.04 14.96
N ARG A 180 3.24 -15.40 16.09
CA ARG A 180 4.64 -15.04 16.42
C ARG A 180 4.87 -13.53 16.39
N ASN A 181 4.02 -12.78 17.09
CA ASN A 181 4.05 -11.31 17.10
C ASN A 181 4.64 -10.73 18.40
N ALA A 182 5.69 -11.37 18.91
CA ALA A 182 6.43 -10.93 20.10
C ALA A 182 5.54 -10.61 21.31
N ASP A 183 4.56 -11.48 21.59
CA ASP A 183 3.61 -11.40 22.70
C ASP A 183 2.79 -10.10 22.77
N ARG A 184 2.72 -9.36 21.66
CA ARG A 184 1.90 -8.15 21.57
C ARG A 184 0.42 -8.48 21.75
N PRO A 185 -0.36 -7.64 22.46
CA PRO A 185 -1.80 -7.81 22.55
C PRO A 185 -2.44 -7.85 21.16
N LEU A 186 -3.46 -8.69 21.00
CA LEU A 186 -4.16 -8.84 19.72
C LEU A 186 -5.60 -8.33 19.87
N ILE A 187 -6.01 -7.46 18.96
CA ILE A 187 -7.40 -7.04 18.81
C ILE A 187 -7.92 -7.63 17.50
N LEU A 188 -8.66 -8.72 17.62
CA LEU A 188 -9.19 -9.51 16.51
C LEU A 188 -10.72 -9.44 16.54
N ARG A 189 -11.34 -8.82 15.54
CA ARG A 189 -12.81 -8.65 15.51
C ARG A 189 -13.33 -8.66 14.09
N GLY A 190 -14.48 -9.28 13.85
CA GLY A 190 -15.21 -9.19 12.58
C GLY A 190 -14.50 -9.76 11.34
N ASN A 191 -13.45 -10.55 11.52
CA ASN A 191 -12.71 -11.11 10.40
C ASN A 191 -13.37 -12.40 9.87
N THR A 192 -13.29 -12.61 8.56
CA THR A 192 -13.78 -13.81 7.89
C THR A 192 -12.71 -14.39 6.94
N PRO A 193 -12.23 -15.62 7.14
CA PRO A 193 -12.50 -16.50 8.28
C PRO A 193 -11.90 -15.96 9.59
N GLU A 194 -12.25 -16.58 10.72
CA GLU A 194 -11.64 -16.24 12.00
C GLU A 194 -10.10 -16.40 11.95
N PRO A 195 -9.33 -15.47 12.55
CA PRO A 195 -7.88 -15.55 12.51
C PRO A 195 -7.34 -16.75 13.30
N VAL A 196 -6.37 -17.45 12.72
CA VAL A 196 -5.58 -18.47 13.41
C VAL A 196 -4.42 -17.78 14.12
N VAL A 197 -4.44 -17.82 15.45
CA VAL A 197 -3.40 -17.27 16.35
C VAL A 197 -2.34 -18.28 16.73
#